data_AF-A0A2E3XYH5-F1
#
_entry.id   AF-A0A2E3XYH5-F1
#
_cell.length_a   1.000
_cell.length_b   1.000
_cell.length_c   1.000
_cell.angle_alpha   90.00
_cell.angle_beta   90.00
_cell.angle_gamma   90.00
#
_symmetry.space_group_name_H-M   'P 1'
#
loop_
_entity.id
_entity.type
_entity.pdbx_description
1 polymer ?
#
loop_
_entity_poly.entity_id
_entity_poly.type
_entity_poly.pdbx_seq_one_letter_code
_entity_poly.pdbx_strand_id
1 'polypeptide(L)'
;MKIRRDDFPNDPCAVSMSFLKERIESFFNEYVKDSTQRYYPEHDIYINQKFDPEKVLDVVLFGNNIKSFFQSGLWPNTQFRIWTLSPSHKKFWDEVLLATLNQKINLIPRSLITKKPSKEAQNLIGNLEKPATLIFAGRLSAQKNITYLLLLYKELEVLNLPVTLRLLGKFDDQYDEIYGRRNHENYKEEVINLIRKLDFDNPPIIDESLGQNDWPNLDIKNPILISLSTYHCEDFGVSVTQAQEKGWPLILTDMLGHKGVSDQQLMLIPSKFHIREHLSMDLKRIFAKELASYINKNSFSSVDRETKDISCERISASDLSQARADIIHKRGTHLSLINAENVGLFYDTQVGLRLFLDFVETTYPNRELIVYVVEDADHKGIPLEVQNILHDSLQRDDFYPYFISLKNLFKSKVELELLTRASQVVLLLTKDIRESTMTKLVDHLGIPKDRVH
;
A
#
# COMPACT_ATOMS: atom_id res chain seq x y z
N MET A 1 36.70 -8.26 -4.62
CA MET A 1 36.18 -7.51 -3.47
C MET A 1 36.05 -8.51 -2.31
N LYS A 2 36.73 -8.31 -1.17
CA LYS A 2 36.54 -9.18 0.01
C LYS A 2 35.30 -8.67 0.74
N ILE A 3 34.17 -9.37 0.60
CA ILE A 3 33.00 -9.14 1.47
C ILE A 3 33.45 -9.58 2.87
N ARG A 4 33.47 -8.67 3.84
CA ARG A 4 33.74 -9.07 5.23
C ARG A 4 32.56 -9.93 5.67
N ARG A 5 32.84 -11.04 6.35
CA ARG A 5 31.80 -11.74 7.10
C ARG A 5 31.22 -10.70 8.06
N ASP A 6 29.90 -10.55 8.06
CA ASP A 6 29.13 -9.58 8.87
C ASP A 6 28.99 -8.14 8.29
N ASP A 7 29.52 -7.83 7.11
CA ASP A 7 29.13 -6.61 6.38
C ASP A 7 27.78 -6.84 5.69
N PHE A 8 26.68 -6.43 6.34
CA PHE A 8 25.37 -6.38 5.71
C PHE A 8 25.29 -5.13 4.82
N PRO A 9 24.75 -5.23 3.58
CA PRO A 9 24.51 -4.05 2.78
C PRO A 9 23.57 -3.11 3.55
N ASN A 10 23.90 -1.81 3.55
CA ASN A 10 23.02 -0.79 4.14
C ASN A 10 21.69 -0.78 3.38
N ASP A 11 20.66 -1.39 3.97
CA ASP A 11 19.30 -1.31 3.44
C ASP A 11 18.82 0.15 3.58
N PRO A 12 18.44 0.82 2.47
CA PRO A 12 17.84 2.15 2.53
C PRO A 12 16.63 2.24 3.49
N CYS A 13 15.92 1.14 3.71
CA CYS A 13 14.81 1.07 4.67
C CYS A 13 15.25 1.18 6.14
N ALA A 14 16.52 0.88 6.46
CA ALA A 14 17.02 0.88 7.83
C ALA A 14 16.87 2.24 8.52
N VAL A 15 16.98 3.34 7.78
CA VAL A 15 16.81 4.70 8.32
C VAL A 15 15.37 4.94 8.76
N SER A 16 14.39 4.54 7.93
CA SER A 16 12.97 4.65 8.25
C SER A 16 12.59 3.74 9.42
N MET A 17 13.13 2.51 9.46
CA MET A 17 12.92 1.57 10.56
C MET A 17 13.52 2.08 11.88
N SER A 18 14.72 2.67 11.84
CA SER A 18 15.37 3.25 13.03
C SER A 18 14.57 4.42 13.60
N PHE A 19 14.10 5.32 12.72
CA PHE A 19 13.23 6.44 13.12
C PHE A 19 11.93 5.97 13.77
N LEU A 20 11.32 4.94 13.19
CA LEU A 20 10.06 4.38 13.68
C LEU A 20 10.26 3.66 15.03
N LYS A 21 11.34 2.89 15.16
CA LYS A 21 11.73 2.21 16.39
C LYS A 21 11.84 3.20 17.54
N GLU A 22 12.58 4.30 17.40
CA GLU A 22 12.77 5.30 18.46
C GLU A 22 11.43 5.80 19.06
N ARG A 23 10.45 6.05 18.19
CA ARG A 23 9.11 6.50 18.59
C ARG A 23 8.32 5.42 19.30
N ILE A 24 8.39 4.20 18.77
CA ILE A 24 7.75 3.04 19.38
C ILE A 24 8.34 2.77 20.77
N GLU A 25 9.65 2.88 20.94
CA GLU A 25 10.30 2.72 22.24
C GLU A 25 9.77 3.73 23.26
N SER A 26 9.55 4.99 22.83
CA SER A 26 8.92 6.02 23.65
C SER A 26 7.50 5.63 24.07
N PHE A 27 6.70 5.11 23.12
CA PHE A 27 5.36 4.59 23.41
C PHE A 27 5.38 3.47 24.44
N PHE A 28 6.24 2.46 24.30
CA PHE A 28 6.28 1.36 25.27
C PHE A 28 6.70 1.83 26.66
N ASN A 29 7.66 2.74 26.75
CA ASN A 29 8.12 3.29 28.02
C ASN A 29 7.03 4.08 28.76
N GLU A 30 6.16 4.77 28.01
CA GLU A 30 5.09 5.60 28.58
C GLU A 30 3.82 4.79 28.88
N TYR A 31 3.40 3.93 27.95
CA TYR A 31 2.07 3.32 27.94
C TYR A 31 2.03 1.82 28.27
N VAL A 32 3.14 1.09 28.11
CA VAL A 32 3.19 -0.38 28.29
C VAL A 32 4.19 -0.75 29.38
N LYS A 33 3.84 -0.44 30.63
CA LYS A 33 4.74 -0.47 31.80
C LYS A 33 5.33 -1.85 32.13
N ASP A 34 4.68 -2.93 31.73
CA ASP A 34 5.15 -4.31 31.92
C ASP A 34 5.96 -4.84 30.71
N SER A 35 6.28 -3.99 29.72
CA SER A 35 7.18 -4.33 28.62
C SER A 35 8.64 -4.38 29.06
N THR A 36 9.20 -5.59 29.08
CA THR A 36 10.60 -5.83 29.52
C THR A 36 11.57 -6.16 28.39
N GLN A 37 11.07 -6.64 27.25
CA GLN A 37 11.90 -6.98 26.08
C GLN A 37 11.08 -6.83 24.80
N ARG A 38 11.72 -6.25 23.77
CA ARG A 38 11.08 -5.88 22.51
C ARG A 38 11.90 -6.44 21.35
N TYR A 39 11.22 -6.94 20.33
CA TYR A 39 11.81 -7.49 19.12
C TYR A 39 11.13 -6.90 17.89
N TYR A 40 11.96 -6.50 16.92
CA TYR A 40 11.55 -5.88 15.67
C TYR A 40 12.09 -6.75 14.54
N PRO A 41 11.28 -7.67 13.97
CA PRO A 41 11.79 -8.72 13.08
C PRO A 41 12.55 -8.22 11.86
N GLU A 42 12.16 -7.08 11.30
CA GLU A 42 12.79 -6.48 10.11
C GLU A 42 14.01 -5.61 10.45
N HIS A 43 14.38 -5.46 11.73
CA HIS A 43 15.53 -4.65 12.13
C HIS A 43 16.75 -5.54 12.47
N ASP A 44 17.81 -5.37 11.69
CA ASP A 44 19.08 -6.08 11.74
C ASP A 44 19.79 -6.12 13.12
N ILE A 45 19.63 -5.09 13.96
CA ILE A 45 20.29 -5.02 15.28
C ILE A 45 19.93 -6.19 16.20
N TYR A 46 18.82 -6.89 15.93
CA TYR A 46 18.32 -7.97 16.77
C TYR A 46 18.90 -9.35 16.43
N ILE A 47 19.69 -9.48 15.36
CA ILE A 47 20.27 -10.77 14.94
C ILE A 47 21.05 -11.45 16.08
N ASN A 48 21.74 -10.68 16.90
CA ASN A 48 22.58 -11.19 18.00
C ASN A 48 21.95 -10.99 19.40
N GLN A 49 20.72 -10.47 19.47
CA GLN A 49 20.09 -10.18 20.74
C GLN A 49 19.59 -11.48 21.40
N LYS A 50 19.96 -11.66 22.68
CA LYS A 50 19.42 -12.74 23.51
C LYS A 50 18.20 -12.24 24.25
N PHE A 51 17.12 -13.02 24.18
CA PHE A 51 15.89 -12.79 24.91
C PHE A 51 15.78 -13.79 26.05
N ASP A 52 15.10 -13.38 27.13
CA ASP A 52 14.78 -14.25 28.27
C ASP A 52 13.50 -15.04 27.93
N PRO A 53 13.56 -16.36 27.70
CA PRO A 53 12.43 -17.15 27.20
C PRO A 53 11.21 -17.17 28.13
N GLU A 54 11.43 -16.92 29.43
CA GLU A 54 10.39 -16.92 30.47
C GLU A 54 9.60 -15.62 30.54
N LYS A 55 10.13 -14.54 29.94
CA LYS A 55 9.45 -13.25 29.88
C LYS A 55 8.60 -13.13 28.62
N VAL A 56 7.55 -12.31 28.69
CA VAL A 56 6.75 -11.95 27.51
C VAL A 56 7.60 -11.13 26.55
N LEU A 57 7.59 -11.48 25.26
CA LEU A 57 8.27 -10.73 24.21
C LEU A 57 7.28 -9.82 23.47
N ASP A 58 7.54 -8.52 23.46
CA ASP A 58 6.81 -7.57 22.61
C ASP A 58 7.37 -7.64 21.19
N VAL A 59 6.61 -8.21 20.25
CA VAL A 59 7.01 -8.30 18.84
C VAL A 59 6.31 -7.20 18.07
N VAL A 60 7.07 -6.25 17.53
CA VAL A 60 6.51 -5.11 16.79
C VAL A 60 6.68 -5.33 15.30
N LEU A 61 5.55 -5.43 14.61
CA LEU A 61 5.48 -5.72 13.20
C LEU A 61 5.35 -4.45 12.39
N PHE A 62 6.37 -4.17 11.59
CA PHE A 62 6.30 -3.26 10.45
C PHE A 62 7.03 -3.84 9.24
N GLY A 63 6.75 -3.32 8.05
CA GLY A 63 7.27 -3.86 6.79
C GLY A 63 6.56 -5.16 6.39
N ASN A 64 7.33 -6.23 6.14
CA ASN A 64 6.79 -7.51 5.67
C ASN A 64 6.22 -8.36 6.83
N ASN A 65 5.11 -7.91 7.39
CA ASN A 65 4.49 -8.56 8.54
C ASN A 65 3.99 -9.99 8.26
N ILE A 66 3.64 -10.33 7.02
CA ILE A 66 3.25 -11.69 6.62
C ILE A 66 4.46 -12.63 6.72
N LYS A 67 5.63 -12.20 6.24
CA LYS A 67 6.89 -12.95 6.42
C LYS A 67 7.21 -13.15 7.89
N SER A 68 7.13 -12.07 8.68
CA SER A 68 7.34 -12.14 10.14
C SER A 68 6.41 -13.14 10.83
N PHE A 69 5.14 -13.24 10.41
CA PHE A 69 4.22 -14.27 10.92
C PHE A 69 4.73 -15.68 10.68
N PHE A 70 5.19 -16.01 9.46
CA PHE A 70 5.68 -17.36 9.17
C PHE A 70 7.04 -17.65 9.79
N GLN A 71 7.82 -16.62 10.11
CA GLN A 71 9.07 -16.74 10.88
C GLN A 71 8.87 -16.87 12.38
N SER A 72 7.63 -16.70 12.89
CA SER A 72 7.37 -16.73 14.33
C SER A 72 7.63 -18.07 15.02
N GLY A 73 7.86 -19.15 14.26
CA GLY A 73 8.37 -20.42 14.80
C GLY A 73 9.83 -20.38 15.23
N LEU A 74 10.57 -19.32 14.87
CA LEU A 74 11.97 -19.11 15.23
C LEU A 74 12.12 -18.16 16.44
N TRP A 75 11.02 -17.60 16.95
CA TRP A 75 11.08 -16.69 18.08
C TRP A 75 11.34 -17.46 19.37
N PRO A 76 12.27 -16.99 20.24
CA PRO A 76 12.78 -17.80 21.34
C PRO A 76 11.86 -17.88 22.58
N ASN A 77 10.77 -17.10 22.61
CA ASN A 77 9.89 -16.96 23.77
C ASN A 77 8.67 -17.88 23.71
N THR A 78 8.08 -18.16 24.87
CA THR A 78 6.85 -18.96 24.97
C THR A 78 5.57 -18.11 24.95
N GLN A 79 5.69 -16.80 25.18
CA GLN A 79 4.60 -15.83 25.27
C GLN A 79 4.97 -14.54 24.54
N PHE A 80 4.02 -14.02 23.77
CA PHE A 80 4.20 -12.84 22.93
C PHE A 80 3.09 -11.82 23.14
N ARG A 81 3.41 -10.53 22.99
CA ARG A 81 2.43 -9.50 22.62
C ARG A 81 2.81 -9.03 21.23
N ILE A 82 1.97 -9.26 20.26
CA ILE A 82 2.22 -8.87 18.87
C ILE A 82 1.59 -7.51 18.66
N TRP A 83 2.36 -6.57 18.10
CA TRP A 83 1.96 -5.19 17.88
C TRP A 83 2.05 -4.84 16.40
N THR A 84 1.10 -4.06 15.88
CA THR A 84 1.18 -3.44 14.55
C THR A 84 0.86 -1.95 14.65
N LEU A 85 1.16 -1.21 13.57
CA LEU A 85 0.95 0.24 13.47
C LEU A 85 -0.27 0.62 12.63
N SER A 86 -0.83 -0.36 11.91
CA SER A 86 -1.88 -0.17 10.92
C SER A 86 -3.17 -0.84 11.38
N PRO A 87 -4.29 -0.09 11.49
CA PRO A 87 -5.60 -0.69 11.75
C PRO A 87 -5.97 -1.76 10.70
N SER A 88 -5.57 -1.55 9.44
CA SER A 88 -5.81 -2.48 8.35
C SER A 88 -5.04 -3.79 8.55
N HIS A 89 -3.78 -3.73 8.97
CA HIS A 89 -2.99 -4.93 9.30
C HIS A 89 -3.51 -5.63 10.55
N LYS A 90 -3.92 -4.89 11.58
CA LYS A 90 -4.57 -5.47 12.76
C LYS A 90 -5.78 -6.30 12.36
N LYS A 91 -6.66 -5.73 11.55
CA LYS A 91 -7.85 -6.41 11.07
C LYS A 91 -7.51 -7.66 10.26
N PHE A 92 -6.55 -7.57 9.34
CA PHE A 92 -6.10 -8.73 8.57
C PHE A 92 -5.53 -9.85 9.47
N TRP A 93 -4.73 -9.51 10.46
CA TRP A 93 -4.19 -10.47 11.41
C TRP A 93 -5.31 -11.16 12.21
N ASP A 94 -6.21 -10.38 12.79
CA ASP A 94 -7.30 -10.90 13.61
C ASP A 94 -8.27 -11.79 12.78
N GLU A 95 -8.64 -11.35 11.58
CA GLU A 95 -9.68 -12.00 10.76
C GLU A 95 -9.16 -13.09 9.81
N VAL A 96 -7.86 -13.09 9.49
CA VAL A 96 -7.28 -14.04 8.52
C VAL A 96 -6.22 -14.92 9.15
N LEU A 97 -5.27 -14.34 9.87
CA LEU A 97 -4.12 -15.11 10.38
C LEU A 97 -4.40 -15.80 11.71
N LEU A 98 -5.19 -15.18 12.58
CA LEU A 98 -5.51 -15.67 13.93
C LEU A 98 -6.98 -16.09 14.09
N ALA A 99 -7.73 -16.14 12.98
CA ALA A 99 -9.17 -16.38 12.97
C ALA A 99 -9.61 -17.63 13.73
N THR A 100 -8.80 -18.70 13.71
CA THR A 100 -9.11 -19.98 14.36
C THR A 100 -8.92 -19.97 15.87
N LEU A 101 -8.27 -18.95 16.43
CA LEU A 101 -7.83 -18.92 17.82
C LEU A 101 -8.61 -17.91 18.68
N ASN A 102 -9.45 -17.07 18.05
CA ASN A 102 -10.12 -15.94 18.71
C ASN A 102 -9.12 -15.04 19.49
N GLN A 103 -7.88 -14.99 19.02
CA GLN A 103 -6.81 -14.16 19.54
C GLN A 103 -6.76 -12.87 18.71
N LYS A 104 -6.30 -11.78 19.33
CA LYS A 104 -6.14 -10.49 18.65
C LYS A 104 -4.73 -9.97 18.82
N ILE A 105 -4.21 -9.31 17.79
CA ILE A 105 -2.97 -8.55 17.94
C ILE A 105 -3.24 -7.14 18.46
N ASN A 106 -2.22 -6.49 19.01
CA ASN A 106 -2.32 -5.16 19.56
C ASN A 106 -2.03 -4.11 18.49
N LEU A 107 -2.62 -2.92 18.64
CA LEU A 107 -2.37 -1.76 17.79
C LEU A 107 -1.60 -0.72 18.61
N ILE A 108 -0.53 -0.16 18.04
CA ILE A 108 0.09 1.06 18.55
C ILE A 108 -0.63 2.24 17.87
N PRO A 109 -1.43 3.04 18.60
CA PRO A 109 -2.13 4.16 17.99
C PRO A 109 -1.15 5.19 17.42
N ARG A 110 -1.35 5.58 16.15
CA ARG A 110 -0.50 6.56 15.45
C ARG A 110 -0.38 7.87 16.22
N SER A 111 -1.46 8.32 16.86
CA SER A 111 -1.52 9.55 17.65
C SER A 111 -0.61 9.54 18.89
N LEU A 112 -0.20 8.36 19.37
CA LEU A 112 0.71 8.22 20.52
C LEU A 112 2.19 8.15 20.13
N ILE A 113 2.49 7.97 18.84
CA ILE A 113 3.86 7.94 18.30
C ILE A 113 4.16 9.06 17.29
N THR A 114 3.19 9.96 17.08
CA THR A 114 3.29 11.13 16.20
C THR A 114 3.25 12.39 17.04
N LYS A 115 4.22 13.29 16.84
CA LYS A 115 4.22 14.58 17.56
C LYS A 115 3.11 15.46 17.01
N LYS A 116 2.39 16.14 17.89
CA LYS A 116 1.38 17.11 17.44
C LYS A 116 2.09 18.30 16.78
N PRO A 117 1.63 18.77 15.61
CA PRO A 117 2.16 19.99 14.99
C PRO A 117 1.90 21.21 15.89
N SER A 118 2.67 22.29 15.69
CA SER A 118 2.43 23.56 16.37
C SER A 118 1.05 24.12 16.01
N LYS A 119 0.50 25.02 16.84
CA LYS A 119 -0.81 25.64 16.56
C LYS A 119 -0.81 26.43 15.25
N GLU A 120 0.30 27.08 14.93
CA GLU A 120 0.48 27.80 13.66
C GLU A 120 0.46 26.84 12.48
N ALA A 121 1.17 25.71 12.60
CA ALA A 121 1.23 24.67 11.58
C ALA A 121 -0.14 24.00 11.34
N GLN A 122 -0.96 23.86 12.37
CA GLN A 122 -2.34 23.33 12.25
C GLN A 122 -3.27 24.22 11.40
N ASN A 123 -2.93 25.51 11.26
CA ASN A 123 -3.72 26.45 10.44
C ASN A 123 -3.36 26.40 8.94
N LEU A 124 -2.41 25.55 8.53
CA LEU A 124 -2.12 25.32 7.11
C LEU A 124 -3.28 24.55 6.48
N ILE A 125 -4.16 25.29 5.79
CA ILE A 125 -5.29 24.70 5.06
C ILE A 125 -4.85 24.36 3.64
N GLY A 126 -5.07 23.11 3.23
CA GLY A 126 -4.83 22.70 1.86
C GLY A 126 -5.78 23.42 0.92
N ASN A 127 -5.23 24.16 -0.04
CA ASN A 127 -6.01 24.84 -1.08
C ASN A 127 -5.23 24.79 -2.39
N LEU A 128 -5.75 24.01 -3.34
CA LEU A 128 -5.14 23.82 -4.66
C LEU A 128 -5.52 24.91 -5.67
N GLU A 129 -6.48 25.79 -5.35
CA GLU A 129 -6.81 26.98 -6.14
C GLU A 129 -5.76 28.10 -5.97
N LYS A 130 -4.88 27.96 -4.97
CA LYS A 130 -3.76 28.87 -4.71
C LYS A 130 -2.44 28.19 -5.04
N PRO A 131 -1.37 28.95 -5.34
CA PRO A 131 -0.04 28.39 -5.57
C PRO A 131 0.36 27.41 -4.46
N ALA A 132 0.56 26.14 -4.81
CA ALA A 132 0.87 25.06 -3.87
C ALA A 132 1.97 24.14 -4.42
N THR A 133 2.69 23.49 -3.51
CA THR A 133 3.73 22.52 -3.87
C THR A 133 3.30 21.15 -3.40
N LEU A 134 2.97 20.27 -4.35
CA LEU A 134 2.78 18.85 -4.11
C LEU A 134 4.13 18.20 -3.85
N ILE A 135 4.22 17.43 -2.76
CA ILE A 135 5.46 16.80 -2.32
C ILE A 135 5.22 15.31 -2.19
N PHE A 136 5.99 14.52 -2.93
CA PHE A 136 6.19 13.11 -2.62
C PHE A 136 7.55 12.95 -1.95
N ALA A 137 7.61 12.22 -0.85
CA ALA A 137 8.85 11.93 -0.14
C ALA A 137 8.96 10.43 0.18
N GLY A 138 10.01 9.79 -0.33
CA GLY A 138 10.27 8.35 -0.17
C GLY A 138 11.09 7.79 -1.33
N ARG A 139 11.27 6.46 -1.37
CA ARG A 139 11.87 5.77 -2.53
C ARG A 139 11.02 6.05 -3.77
N LEU A 140 11.66 6.46 -4.86
CA LEU A 140 11.01 6.62 -6.16
C LEU A 140 10.99 5.25 -6.85
N SER A 141 9.98 4.44 -6.51
CA SER A 141 9.83 3.06 -7.01
C SER A 141 8.43 2.79 -7.56
N ALA A 142 8.29 1.67 -8.27
CA ALA A 142 7.01 1.23 -8.82
C ALA A 142 5.96 0.98 -7.73
N GLN A 143 6.39 0.48 -6.56
CA GLN A 143 5.54 0.28 -5.38
C GLN A 143 4.84 1.56 -4.91
N LYS A 144 5.43 2.73 -5.18
CA LYS A 144 4.93 4.04 -4.78
C LYS A 144 4.10 4.72 -5.88
N ASN A 145 3.88 4.06 -7.02
CA ASN A 145 3.09 4.54 -8.16
C ASN A 145 3.56 5.92 -8.68
N ILE A 146 4.88 6.11 -8.88
CA ILE A 146 5.42 7.42 -9.30
C ILE A 146 4.95 7.79 -10.71
N THR A 147 4.87 6.84 -11.65
CA THR A 147 4.37 7.19 -12.99
C THR A 147 2.90 7.59 -12.96
N TYR A 148 2.08 6.97 -12.10
CA TYR A 148 0.68 7.40 -11.90
C TYR A 148 0.61 8.81 -11.29
N LEU A 149 1.47 9.12 -10.31
CA LEU A 149 1.56 10.47 -9.74
C LEU A 149 1.95 11.52 -10.79
N LEU A 150 2.84 11.20 -11.72
CA LEU A 150 3.22 12.10 -12.82
C LEU A 150 2.05 12.35 -13.79
N LEU A 151 1.27 11.32 -14.10
CA LEU A 151 0.08 11.47 -14.91
C LEU A 151 -0.97 12.32 -14.20
N LEU A 152 -1.20 12.08 -12.90
CA LEU A 152 -2.09 12.92 -12.10
C LEU A 152 -1.65 14.38 -12.13
N TYR A 153 -0.36 14.65 -11.91
CA TYR A 153 0.17 16.00 -11.94
C TYR A 153 -0.06 16.68 -13.29
N LYS A 154 0.10 15.95 -14.41
CA LYS A 154 -0.18 16.51 -15.74
C LYS A 154 -1.66 16.87 -15.89
N GLU A 155 -2.57 16.04 -15.38
CA GLU A 155 -4.01 16.31 -15.44
C GLU A 155 -4.40 17.49 -14.54
N LEU A 156 -3.71 17.71 -13.41
CA LEU A 156 -3.89 18.92 -12.58
C LEU A 156 -3.42 20.20 -13.31
N GLU A 157 -2.32 20.13 -14.08
CA GLU A 157 -1.91 21.23 -14.97
C GLU A 157 -2.97 21.54 -16.04
N VAL A 158 -3.56 20.50 -16.66
CA VAL A 158 -4.63 20.66 -17.67
C VAL A 158 -5.87 21.35 -17.08
N LEU A 159 -6.16 21.12 -15.80
CA LEU A 159 -7.19 21.84 -15.05
C LEU A 159 -6.80 23.27 -14.65
N ASN A 160 -5.62 23.74 -15.06
CA ASN A 160 -5.04 25.04 -14.72
C ASN A 160 -4.90 25.28 -13.22
N LEU A 161 -4.67 24.22 -12.44
CA LEU A 161 -4.38 24.37 -11.02
C LEU A 161 -2.94 24.90 -10.85
N PRO A 162 -2.72 25.94 -10.03
CA PRO A 162 -1.39 26.52 -9.79
C PRO A 162 -0.53 25.64 -8.87
N VAL A 163 -0.33 24.37 -9.24
CA VAL A 163 0.43 23.39 -8.47
C VAL A 163 1.79 23.14 -9.10
N THR A 164 2.80 22.88 -8.26
CA THR A 164 4.09 22.33 -8.69
C THR A 164 4.31 20.97 -8.02
N LEU A 165 5.15 20.11 -8.60
CA LEU A 165 5.47 18.80 -8.02
C LEU A 165 6.96 18.67 -7.67
N ARG A 166 7.25 18.20 -6.45
CA ARG A 166 8.58 17.78 -6.01
C ARG A 166 8.58 16.30 -5.64
N LEU A 167 9.52 15.56 -6.21
CA LEU A 167 9.77 14.14 -5.95
C LEU A 167 11.09 14.01 -5.17
N LEU A 168 10.99 13.71 -3.88
CA LEU A 168 12.13 13.72 -2.95
C LEU A 168 12.50 12.29 -2.55
N GLY A 169 13.71 11.88 -2.88
CA GLY A 169 14.26 10.57 -2.54
C GLY A 169 14.91 9.87 -3.73
N LYS A 170 15.59 8.75 -3.44
CA LYS A 170 16.37 8.00 -4.42
C LYS A 170 15.49 7.09 -5.26
N PHE A 171 15.85 6.92 -6.53
CA PHE A 171 15.29 5.88 -7.36
C PHE A 171 15.64 4.49 -6.85
N ASP A 172 14.72 3.58 -7.13
CA ASP A 172 14.82 2.22 -6.71
C ASP A 172 14.00 1.33 -7.66
N ASP A 173 14.62 0.22 -8.06
CA ASP A 173 14.03 -0.76 -8.97
C ASP A 173 13.21 -1.82 -8.23
N GLN A 174 12.81 -1.61 -6.96
CA GLN A 174 11.88 -2.51 -6.30
C GLN A 174 10.47 -2.40 -6.89
N TYR A 175 9.90 -3.56 -7.21
CA TYR A 175 8.54 -3.71 -7.70
C TYR A 175 7.61 -4.26 -6.63
N ASP A 176 6.32 -4.05 -6.83
CA ASP A 176 5.31 -4.61 -5.95
C ASP A 176 5.20 -6.12 -6.13
N GLU A 177 5.94 -6.85 -5.29
CA GLU A 177 6.05 -8.32 -5.30
C GLU A 177 4.68 -9.01 -5.15
N ILE A 178 3.67 -8.31 -4.62
CA ILE A 178 2.32 -8.85 -4.43
C ILE A 178 1.65 -9.26 -5.75
N TYR A 179 2.10 -8.68 -6.86
CA TYR A 179 1.53 -8.96 -8.17
C TYR A 179 2.37 -9.94 -8.98
N GLY A 180 3.19 -10.71 -8.28
CA GLY A 180 4.02 -11.74 -8.85
C GLY A 180 5.39 -11.23 -9.28
N ARG A 181 6.19 -12.11 -9.88
CA ARG A 181 7.49 -11.72 -10.42
C ARG A 181 7.31 -10.84 -11.65
N ARG A 182 8.07 -9.75 -11.67
CA ARG A 182 8.22 -8.87 -12.83
C ARG A 182 9.70 -8.52 -12.98
N ASN A 183 10.21 -8.62 -14.20
CA ASN A 183 11.53 -8.12 -14.54
C ASN A 183 11.38 -6.66 -14.89
N HIS A 184 11.99 -5.81 -14.10
CA HIS A 184 12.16 -4.42 -14.46
C HIS A 184 13.48 -3.93 -13.88
N GLU A 185 14.31 -3.48 -14.79
CA GLU A 185 15.53 -2.74 -14.52
C GLU A 185 15.31 -1.34 -15.10
N ASN A 186 15.97 -0.33 -14.56
CA ASN A 186 15.96 1.04 -15.09
C ASN A 186 14.64 1.81 -14.90
N TYR A 187 13.95 1.64 -13.77
CA TYR A 187 12.73 2.40 -13.45
C TYR A 187 12.98 3.93 -13.46
N LYS A 188 14.19 4.35 -13.09
CA LYS A 188 14.64 5.74 -13.26
C LYS A 188 14.49 6.24 -14.70
N GLU A 189 14.95 5.46 -15.67
CA GLU A 189 14.89 5.83 -17.09
C GLU A 189 13.45 5.88 -17.59
N GLU A 190 12.61 4.94 -17.14
CA GLU A 190 11.16 4.94 -17.41
C GLU A 190 10.50 6.24 -16.94
N VAL A 191 10.73 6.63 -15.68
CA VAL A 191 10.18 7.86 -15.10
C VAL A 191 10.68 9.10 -15.84
N ILE A 192 11.97 9.19 -16.14
CA ILE A 192 12.55 10.33 -16.86
C ILE A 192 12.00 10.42 -18.30
N ASN A 193 11.85 9.29 -18.98
CA ASN A 193 11.26 9.25 -20.33
C ASN A 193 9.78 9.64 -20.31
N LEU A 194 9.03 9.24 -19.27
CA LEU A 194 7.66 9.67 -19.09
C LEU A 194 7.58 11.18 -18.89
N ILE A 195 8.46 11.77 -18.07
CA ILE A 195 8.50 13.22 -17.86
C ILE A 195 8.70 13.98 -19.19
N ARG A 196 9.66 13.52 -20.01
CA ARG A 196 9.92 14.10 -21.34
C ARG A 196 8.71 13.95 -22.27
N LYS A 197 7.99 12.83 -22.20
CA LYS A 197 6.83 12.54 -23.07
C LYS A 197 5.59 13.36 -22.70
N LEU A 198 5.41 13.70 -21.43
CA LEU A 198 4.21 14.41 -20.96
C LEU A 198 4.24 15.91 -21.23
N ASP A 199 5.42 16.47 -21.54
CA ASP A 199 5.61 17.88 -21.89
C ASP A 199 4.94 18.82 -20.88
N PHE A 200 5.46 18.85 -19.65
CA PHE A 200 4.93 19.66 -18.55
C PHE A 200 5.22 21.15 -18.78
N ASP A 201 4.26 22.02 -18.44
CA ASP A 201 4.50 23.46 -18.44
C ASP A 201 5.45 23.82 -17.28
N ASN A 202 5.29 23.14 -16.14
CA ASN A 202 6.18 23.20 -14.99
C ASN A 202 6.68 21.78 -14.65
N PRO A 203 7.82 21.35 -15.23
CA PRO A 203 8.34 20.00 -14.99
C PRO A 203 8.55 19.69 -13.50
N PRO A 204 8.28 18.44 -13.07
CA PRO A 204 8.48 18.04 -11.68
C PRO A 204 9.96 18.14 -11.30
N ILE A 205 10.23 18.60 -10.08
CA ILE A 205 11.58 18.71 -9.53
C ILE A 205 11.92 17.41 -8.81
N ILE A 206 12.96 16.70 -9.27
CA ILE A 206 13.47 15.50 -8.62
C ILE A 206 14.70 15.87 -7.77
N ASP A 207 14.69 15.46 -6.50
CA ASP A 207 15.82 15.65 -5.59
C ASP A 207 16.18 14.33 -4.89
N GLU A 208 17.24 13.68 -5.36
CA GLU A 208 17.77 12.42 -4.81
C GLU A 208 18.75 12.64 -3.64
N SER A 209 19.11 13.90 -3.37
CA SER A 209 20.19 14.26 -2.45
C SER A 209 19.71 14.44 -1.01
N LEU A 210 18.44 14.77 -0.82
CA LEU A 210 17.87 15.04 0.49
C LEU A 210 17.71 13.76 1.32
N GLY A 211 18.23 13.83 2.55
CA GLY A 211 18.01 12.78 3.55
C GLY A 211 16.58 12.81 4.12
N GLN A 212 16.19 11.71 4.76
CA GLN A 212 14.90 11.56 5.44
C GLN A 212 14.61 12.68 6.45
N ASN A 213 15.63 13.24 7.08
CA ASN A 213 15.48 14.28 8.11
C ASN A 213 15.51 15.70 7.56
N ASP A 214 15.93 15.89 6.30
CA ASP A 214 16.19 17.22 5.74
C ASP A 214 14.98 17.77 5.00
N TRP A 215 14.29 16.91 4.24
CA TRP A 215 13.16 17.32 3.41
C TRP A 215 11.98 17.99 4.17
N PRO A 216 11.63 17.61 5.42
CA PRO A 216 10.55 18.29 6.14
C PRO A 216 10.90 19.72 6.58
N ASN A 217 12.18 20.11 6.46
CA ASN A 217 12.68 21.42 6.86
C ASN A 217 12.91 22.36 5.66
N LEU A 218 12.56 21.93 4.45
CA LEU A 218 12.61 22.80 3.27
C LEU A 218 11.62 23.96 3.44
N ASP A 219 12.08 25.16 3.11
CA ASP A 219 11.22 26.34 3.02
C ASP A 219 10.38 26.24 1.74
N ILE A 220 9.21 25.63 1.86
CA ILE A 220 8.28 25.41 0.75
C ILE A 220 6.98 26.16 1.04
N LYS A 221 6.54 26.94 0.06
CA LYS A 221 5.26 27.65 0.12
C LYS A 221 4.10 26.67 -0.09
N ASN A 222 3.13 26.70 0.83
CA ASN A 222 1.91 25.88 0.80
C ASN A 222 2.19 24.40 0.45
N PRO A 223 2.99 23.70 1.28
CA PRO A 223 3.37 22.32 1.01
C PRO A 223 2.17 21.40 1.24
N ILE A 224 1.96 20.45 0.33
CA ILE A 224 0.94 19.40 0.44
C ILE A 224 1.63 18.08 0.17
N LEU A 225 1.64 17.16 1.15
CA LEU A 225 2.17 15.83 0.91
C LEU A 225 1.17 15.03 0.08
N ILE A 226 1.63 14.34 -0.95
CA ILE A 226 0.84 13.40 -1.74
C ILE A 226 1.49 12.01 -1.76
N SER A 227 0.70 10.97 -1.52
CA SER A 227 1.13 9.58 -1.64
C SER A 227 0.05 8.74 -2.31
N LEU A 228 0.38 8.22 -3.50
CA LEU A 228 -0.45 7.27 -4.25
C LEU A 228 -0.01 5.81 -4.03
N SER A 229 0.80 5.56 -3.00
CA SER A 229 1.30 4.22 -2.67
C SER A 229 0.15 3.25 -2.45
N THR A 230 0.21 2.11 -3.13
CA THR A 230 -0.72 0.99 -2.96
C THR A 230 -0.04 -0.26 -2.40
N TYR A 231 1.22 -0.14 -1.98
CA TYR A 231 2.04 -1.25 -1.55
C TYR A 231 1.64 -1.76 -0.17
N HIS A 232 1.27 -3.04 -0.04
CA HIS A 232 0.73 -3.62 1.21
C HIS A 232 1.59 -3.48 2.48
N CYS A 233 2.89 -3.27 2.33
CA CYS A 233 3.79 -3.03 3.47
C CYS A 233 3.90 -1.54 3.83
N GLU A 234 3.10 -0.65 3.25
CA GLU A 234 2.94 0.75 3.68
C GLU A 234 2.07 0.82 4.95
N ASP A 235 2.58 0.28 6.03
CA ASP A 235 1.91 0.16 7.33
C ASP A 235 1.86 1.43 8.17
N PHE A 236 2.83 2.33 8.01
CA PHE A 236 2.92 3.57 8.78
C PHE A 236 3.07 4.79 7.86
N GLY A 237 3.91 4.72 6.83
CA GLY A 237 4.25 5.88 6.01
C GLY A 237 5.01 6.93 6.81
N VAL A 238 6.32 6.72 6.98
CA VAL A 238 7.19 7.63 7.76
C VAL A 238 7.12 9.06 7.24
N SER A 239 7.13 9.26 5.91
CA SER A 239 7.01 10.59 5.32
C SER A 239 5.66 11.25 5.60
N VAL A 240 4.59 10.47 5.67
CA VAL A 240 3.26 10.92 6.09
C VAL A 240 3.29 11.45 7.52
N THR A 241 3.91 10.70 8.44
CA THR A 241 4.09 11.15 9.83
C THR A 241 4.90 12.43 9.90
N GLN A 242 6.02 12.52 9.20
CA GLN A 242 6.85 13.72 9.19
C GLN A 242 6.08 14.95 8.68
N ALA A 243 5.25 14.80 7.64
CA ALA A 243 4.39 15.87 7.14
C ALA A 243 3.29 16.25 8.17
N GLN A 244 2.68 15.28 8.84
CA GLN A 244 1.70 15.54 9.92
C GLN A 244 2.33 16.37 11.05
N GLU A 245 3.55 16.06 11.46
CA GLU A 245 4.26 16.79 12.51
C GLU A 245 4.57 18.23 12.12
N LYS A 246 4.65 18.50 10.82
CA LYS A 246 4.80 19.85 10.24
C LYS A 246 3.45 20.53 9.96
N GLY A 247 2.33 19.86 10.25
CA GLY A 247 0.99 20.36 9.99
C GLY A 247 0.65 20.49 8.51
N TRP A 248 1.36 19.80 7.62
CA TRP A 248 1.11 19.90 6.18
C TRP A 248 -0.20 19.18 5.81
N PRO A 249 -1.02 19.74 4.90
CA PRO A 249 -2.12 19.03 4.28
C PRO A 249 -1.66 17.77 3.55
N LEU A 250 -2.50 16.74 3.53
CA LEU A 250 -2.16 15.42 3.02
C LEU A 250 -3.19 14.94 1.99
N ILE A 251 -2.73 14.43 0.86
CA ILE A 251 -3.52 13.70 -0.13
C ILE A 251 -3.01 12.25 -0.13
N LEU A 252 -3.79 11.31 0.41
CA LEU A 252 -3.35 9.93 0.63
C LEU A 252 -4.37 8.94 0.09
N THR A 253 -3.91 7.78 -0.36
CA THR A 253 -4.79 6.61 -0.55
C THR A 253 -5.45 6.22 0.77
N ASP A 254 -6.73 5.80 0.78
CA ASP A 254 -7.38 5.23 1.98
C ASP A 254 -6.96 3.78 2.27
N MET A 255 -5.67 3.49 2.08
CA MET A 255 -5.05 2.18 2.19
C MET A 255 -4.22 2.09 3.48
N LEU A 256 -4.18 0.90 4.10
CA LEU A 256 -3.07 0.52 4.99
C LEU A 256 -2.83 1.50 6.15
N GLY A 257 -1.57 1.94 6.33
CA GLY A 257 -1.15 2.90 7.34
C GLY A 257 -1.73 4.30 7.14
N HIS A 258 -2.07 4.68 5.91
CA HIS A 258 -2.72 5.96 5.64
C HIS A 258 -4.12 6.02 6.28
N LYS A 259 -4.80 4.87 6.41
CA LYS A 259 -6.11 4.78 7.07
C LYS A 259 -6.06 5.17 8.55
N GLY A 260 -4.90 5.04 9.20
CA GLY A 260 -4.67 5.44 10.59
C GLY A 260 -4.35 6.93 10.78
N VAL A 261 -4.26 7.72 9.70
CA VAL A 261 -4.01 9.17 9.77
C VAL A 261 -5.26 9.89 10.30
N SER A 262 -5.06 10.78 11.27
CA SER A 262 -6.10 11.57 11.94
C SER A 262 -5.60 12.99 12.24
N ASP A 263 -6.51 13.85 12.68
CA ASP A 263 -6.25 15.20 13.25
C ASP A 263 -5.50 16.15 12.31
N GLN A 264 -5.67 16.00 11.01
CA GLN A 264 -4.95 16.77 9.99
C GLN A 264 -5.87 17.16 8.83
N GLN A 265 -5.51 18.22 8.10
CA GLN A 265 -6.12 18.55 6.80
C GLN A 265 -5.85 17.43 5.80
N LEU A 266 -6.81 16.52 5.65
CA LEU A 266 -6.64 15.27 4.92
C LEU A 266 -7.67 15.17 3.79
N MET A 267 -7.18 14.75 2.62
CA MET A 267 -7.97 14.29 1.51
C MET A 267 -7.63 12.82 1.26
N LEU A 268 -8.58 11.93 1.58
CA LEU A 268 -8.45 10.52 1.28
C LEU A 268 -8.95 10.24 -0.14
N ILE A 269 -8.11 9.57 -0.90
CA ILE A 269 -8.40 9.08 -2.25
C ILE A 269 -9.22 7.80 -2.11
N PRO A 270 -10.44 7.75 -2.68
CA PRO A 270 -11.30 6.57 -2.68
C PRO A 270 -10.63 5.34 -3.30
N SER A 271 -11.08 4.16 -2.88
CA SER A 271 -10.53 2.88 -3.34
C SER A 271 -10.68 2.64 -4.84
N LYS A 272 -11.68 3.26 -5.48
CA LYS A 272 -11.84 3.24 -6.93
C LYS A 272 -10.67 3.84 -7.72
N PHE A 273 -9.83 4.66 -7.10
CA PHE A 273 -8.64 5.23 -7.75
C PHE A 273 -7.34 4.50 -7.34
N HIS A 274 -7.43 3.42 -6.56
CA HIS A 274 -6.26 2.64 -6.14
C HIS A 274 -5.88 1.68 -7.26
N ILE A 275 -5.25 2.25 -8.29
CA ILE A 275 -4.68 1.48 -9.39
C ILE A 275 -3.22 1.14 -9.15
N ARG A 276 -2.68 0.28 -10.01
CA ARG A 276 -1.35 -0.32 -9.85
C ARG A 276 -0.40 0.17 -10.93
N GLU A 277 0.89 0.14 -10.62
CA GLU A 277 1.93 0.59 -11.54
C GLU A 277 2.03 -0.25 -12.82
N HIS A 278 1.57 -1.49 -12.84
CA HIS A 278 1.65 -2.32 -14.05
C HIS A 278 0.49 -2.11 -15.03
N LEU A 279 -0.50 -1.27 -14.72
CA LEU A 279 -1.55 -0.97 -15.68
C LEU A 279 -0.97 -0.24 -16.89
N SER A 280 -1.60 -0.42 -18.05
CA SER A 280 -1.20 0.29 -19.25
C SER A 280 -1.27 1.81 -19.04
N MET A 281 -0.40 2.54 -19.74
CA MET A 281 -0.34 4.00 -19.63
C MET A 281 -1.67 4.68 -19.95
N ASP A 282 -2.46 4.12 -20.87
CA ASP A 282 -3.77 4.66 -21.22
C ASP A 282 -4.79 4.48 -20.09
N LEU A 283 -4.78 3.32 -19.40
CA LEU A 283 -5.62 3.13 -18.22
C LEU A 283 -5.21 4.11 -17.13
N LYS A 284 -3.92 4.19 -16.81
CA LYS A 284 -3.44 5.13 -15.79
C LYS A 284 -3.84 6.58 -16.10
N ARG A 285 -3.81 6.99 -17.38
CA ARG A 285 -4.26 8.32 -17.82
C ARG A 285 -5.74 8.57 -17.54
N ILE A 286 -6.61 7.61 -17.87
CA ILE A 286 -8.05 7.72 -17.58
C ILE A 286 -8.28 7.91 -16.08
N PHE A 287 -7.68 7.05 -15.26
CA PHE A 287 -7.79 7.14 -13.81
C PHE A 287 -7.15 8.41 -13.24
N ALA A 288 -6.07 8.91 -13.84
CA ALA A 288 -5.41 10.15 -13.41
C ALA A 288 -6.31 11.36 -13.66
N LYS A 289 -6.98 11.39 -14.82
CA LYS A 289 -7.93 12.43 -15.19
C LYS A 289 -9.12 12.47 -14.24
N GLU A 290 -9.72 11.31 -13.97
CA GLU A 290 -10.85 11.23 -13.03
C GLU A 290 -10.42 11.56 -11.60
N LEU A 291 -9.23 11.12 -11.17
CA LEU A 291 -8.67 11.48 -9.87
C LEU A 291 -8.38 12.98 -9.77
N ALA A 292 -7.84 13.61 -10.82
CA ALA A 292 -7.65 15.05 -10.86
C ALA A 292 -8.98 15.81 -10.74
N SER A 293 -10.03 15.34 -11.43
CA SER A 293 -11.38 15.89 -11.29
C SER A 293 -11.91 15.74 -9.85
N TYR A 294 -11.70 14.57 -9.24
CA TYR A 294 -12.05 14.33 -7.84
C TYR A 294 -11.31 15.28 -6.90
N ILE A 295 -9.99 15.40 -7.03
CA ILE A 295 -9.17 16.28 -6.19
C ILE A 295 -9.59 17.74 -6.35
N ASN A 296 -9.90 18.19 -7.57
CA ASN A 296 -10.35 19.56 -7.84
C ASN A 296 -11.74 19.87 -7.22
N LYS A 297 -12.63 18.88 -7.15
CA LYS A 297 -13.99 19.05 -6.63
C LYS A 297 -14.11 18.87 -5.12
N ASN A 298 -13.13 18.24 -4.49
CA ASN A 298 -13.17 17.90 -3.07
C ASN A 298 -12.23 18.80 -2.27
N SER A 299 -12.66 19.13 -1.05
CA SER A 299 -11.86 19.91 -0.11
C SER A 299 -11.14 19.01 0.87
N PHE A 300 -10.05 19.52 1.45
CA PHE A 300 -9.44 18.90 2.62
C PHE A 300 -10.42 18.91 3.79
N SER A 301 -10.40 17.85 4.59
CA SER A 301 -11.24 17.73 5.77
C SER A 301 -10.42 17.24 6.96
N SER A 302 -10.78 17.69 8.15
CA SER A 302 -10.25 17.10 9.38
C SER A 302 -10.96 15.77 9.62
N VAL A 303 -10.17 14.70 9.75
CA VAL A 303 -10.70 13.37 10.04
C VAL A 303 -10.29 12.98 11.45
N ASP A 304 -11.27 12.87 12.34
CA ASP A 304 -11.07 12.31 13.67
C ASP A 304 -11.19 10.78 13.59
N ARG A 305 -10.09 10.08 13.86
CA ARG A 305 -10.02 8.62 13.94
C ARG A 305 -9.33 8.16 15.22
N GLU A 306 -9.32 8.99 16.28
CA GLU A 306 -8.57 8.67 17.50
C GLU A 306 -9.09 7.37 18.15
N THR A 307 -8.31 6.29 18.02
CA THR A 307 -8.45 5.10 18.88
C THR A 307 -7.37 5.16 19.95
N LYS A 308 -7.74 5.49 21.19
CA LYS A 308 -6.81 5.51 22.34
C LYS A 308 -6.76 4.18 23.10
N ASP A 309 -7.57 3.20 22.70
CA ASP A 309 -7.64 1.91 23.37
C ASP A 309 -6.37 1.10 23.07
N ILE A 310 -5.53 0.97 24.09
CA ILE A 310 -4.36 0.12 24.08
C ILE A 310 -4.76 -1.22 24.69
N SER A 311 -4.91 -2.23 23.85
CA SER A 311 -4.99 -3.63 24.29
C SER A 311 -3.57 -4.18 24.50
N CYS A 312 -3.42 -5.10 25.46
CA CYS A 312 -2.16 -5.80 25.74
C CYS A 312 -2.38 -7.33 25.69
N GLU A 313 -3.06 -7.79 24.65
CA GLU A 313 -3.38 -9.21 24.44
C GLU A 313 -2.11 -10.03 24.25
N ARG A 314 -2.07 -11.18 24.93
CA ARG A 314 -0.95 -12.12 24.89
C ARG A 314 -1.29 -13.34 24.06
N ILE A 315 -0.33 -13.82 23.28
CA ILE A 315 -0.46 -15.01 22.44
C ILE A 315 0.65 -15.99 22.80
N SER A 316 0.30 -17.25 23.01
CA SER A 316 1.31 -18.28 23.30
C SER A 316 2.04 -18.74 22.03
N ALA A 317 3.25 -19.26 22.20
CA ALA A 317 4.00 -19.88 21.09
C ALA A 317 3.24 -21.06 20.47
N SER A 318 2.52 -21.83 21.29
CA SER A 318 1.65 -22.92 20.83
C SER A 318 0.50 -22.40 19.97
N ASP A 319 -0.15 -21.31 20.37
CA ASP A 319 -1.24 -20.70 19.59
C ASP A 319 -0.71 -20.21 18.23
N LEU A 320 0.41 -19.49 18.20
CA LEU A 320 1.01 -19.07 16.92
C LEU A 320 1.40 -20.27 16.05
N SER A 321 1.90 -21.35 16.65
CA SER A 321 2.21 -22.58 15.94
C SER A 321 0.96 -23.23 15.34
N GLN A 322 -0.13 -23.27 16.09
CA GLN A 322 -1.41 -23.75 15.61
C GLN A 322 -1.95 -22.86 14.48
N ALA A 323 -1.90 -21.54 14.62
CA ALA A 323 -2.31 -20.59 13.57
C ALA A 323 -1.56 -20.84 12.26
N ARG A 324 -0.22 -20.96 12.32
CA ARG A 324 0.61 -21.26 11.15
C ARG A 324 0.22 -22.60 10.54
N ALA A 325 0.06 -23.63 11.36
CA ALA A 325 -0.34 -24.96 10.90
C ALA A 325 -1.71 -24.96 10.23
N ASP A 326 -2.69 -24.25 10.80
CA ASP A 326 -4.05 -24.11 10.24
C ASP A 326 -4.02 -23.42 8.88
N ILE A 327 -3.26 -22.33 8.74
CA ILE A 327 -3.14 -21.63 7.46
C ILE A 327 -2.41 -22.49 6.43
N ILE A 328 -1.35 -23.21 6.82
CA ILE A 328 -0.63 -24.15 5.94
C ILE A 328 -1.53 -25.30 5.51
N HIS A 329 -2.33 -25.86 6.41
CA HIS A 329 -3.28 -26.91 6.09
C HIS A 329 -4.37 -26.40 5.14
N LYS A 330 -4.94 -25.23 5.44
CA LYS A 330 -6.01 -24.60 4.65
C LYS A 330 -5.54 -24.19 3.26
N ARG A 331 -4.32 -23.66 3.13
CA ARG A 331 -3.84 -23.00 1.91
C ARG A 331 -2.75 -23.76 1.17
N GLY A 332 -2.09 -24.72 1.80
CA GLY A 332 -1.05 -25.55 1.20
C GLY A 332 0.38 -25.05 1.42
N THR A 333 1.34 -25.84 0.93
CA THR A 333 2.79 -25.71 1.23
C THR A 333 3.50 -24.55 0.54
N HIS A 334 2.83 -23.86 -0.41
CA HIS A 334 3.38 -22.70 -1.11
C HIS A 334 3.76 -21.56 -0.17
N LEU A 335 3.18 -21.50 1.04
CA LEU A 335 3.55 -20.51 2.07
C LEU A 335 5.02 -20.60 2.49
N SER A 336 5.69 -21.73 2.25
CA SER A 336 7.13 -21.86 2.47
C SER A 336 7.95 -20.89 1.59
N LEU A 337 7.41 -20.44 0.45
CA LEU A 337 8.05 -19.46 -0.45
C LEU A 337 8.20 -18.09 0.21
N ILE A 338 7.32 -17.74 1.16
CA ILE A 338 7.41 -16.49 1.94
C ILE A 338 8.71 -16.45 2.76
N ASN A 339 9.09 -17.59 3.35
CA ASN A 339 10.31 -17.71 4.16
C ASN A 339 11.59 -17.75 3.32
N ALA A 340 11.50 -18.19 2.05
CA ALA A 340 12.66 -18.38 1.18
C ALA A 340 13.09 -17.11 0.42
N GLU A 341 12.67 -15.92 0.87
CA GLU A 341 12.87 -14.63 0.16
C GLU A 341 12.33 -14.63 -1.27
N ASN A 342 11.34 -15.49 -1.51
CA ASN A 342 10.70 -15.72 -2.80
C ASN A 342 9.25 -15.23 -2.73
N VAL A 343 9.04 -14.06 -2.11
CA VAL A 343 7.71 -13.50 -1.88
C VAL A 343 7.01 -13.17 -3.21
N GLY A 344 7.74 -12.63 -4.20
CA GLY A 344 7.18 -12.48 -5.56
C GLY A 344 6.74 -13.82 -6.19
N LEU A 345 7.53 -14.89 -5.99
CA LEU A 345 7.16 -16.25 -6.42
C LEU A 345 5.94 -16.78 -5.67
N PHE A 346 5.81 -16.47 -4.38
CA PHE A 346 4.64 -16.84 -3.59
C PHE A 346 3.38 -16.20 -4.17
N TYR A 347 3.43 -14.91 -4.51
CA TYR A 347 2.31 -14.19 -5.08
C TYR A 347 1.96 -14.58 -6.52
N ASP A 348 2.90 -15.16 -7.29
CA ASP A 348 2.60 -15.85 -8.56
C ASP A 348 1.69 -17.08 -8.37
N THR A 349 1.62 -17.64 -7.15
CA THR A 349 0.79 -18.82 -6.87
C THR A 349 -0.66 -18.45 -6.60
N GLN A 350 -1.57 -19.42 -6.80
CA GLN A 350 -2.97 -19.30 -6.39
C GLN A 350 -3.11 -18.96 -4.90
N VAL A 351 -2.22 -19.51 -4.08
CA VAL A 351 -2.25 -19.32 -2.63
C VAL A 351 -1.90 -17.88 -2.25
N GLY A 352 -0.85 -17.33 -2.85
CA GLY A 352 -0.42 -15.96 -2.60
C GLY A 352 -1.43 -14.95 -3.11
N LEU A 353 -1.96 -15.16 -4.32
CA LEU A 353 -3.04 -14.32 -4.84
C LEU A 353 -4.26 -14.31 -3.91
N ARG A 354 -4.67 -15.48 -3.41
CA ARG A 354 -5.79 -15.56 -2.47
C ARG A 354 -5.50 -14.84 -1.16
N LEU A 355 -4.30 -14.97 -0.61
CA LEU A 355 -3.93 -14.30 0.63
C LEU A 355 -3.95 -12.77 0.48
N PHE A 356 -3.47 -12.26 -0.67
CA PHE A 356 -3.58 -10.85 -1.00
C PHE A 356 -5.03 -10.39 -1.11
N LEU A 357 -5.92 -11.19 -1.72
CA LEU A 357 -7.33 -10.82 -1.82
C LEU A 357 -8.01 -10.77 -0.45
N ASP A 358 -7.72 -11.72 0.44
CA ASP A 358 -8.22 -11.65 1.81
C ASP A 358 -7.71 -10.39 2.52
N PHE A 359 -6.49 -9.94 2.21
CA PHE A 359 -5.96 -8.67 2.70
C PHE A 359 -6.74 -7.45 2.19
N VAL A 360 -7.05 -7.41 0.89
CA VAL A 360 -7.86 -6.35 0.28
C VAL A 360 -9.27 -6.35 0.86
N GLU A 361 -9.92 -7.51 0.94
CA GLU A 361 -11.30 -7.67 1.44
C GLU A 361 -11.42 -7.25 2.91
N THR A 362 -10.43 -7.58 3.74
CA THR A 362 -10.40 -7.12 5.14
C THR A 362 -10.17 -5.61 5.23
N THR A 363 -9.33 -5.04 4.36
CA THR A 363 -9.09 -3.59 4.32
C THR A 363 -10.33 -2.79 3.87
N TYR A 364 -11.09 -3.35 2.93
CA TYR A 364 -12.25 -2.73 2.29
C TYR A 364 -13.54 -3.55 2.48
N PRO A 365 -14.01 -3.71 3.73
CA PRO A 365 -15.24 -4.45 3.98
C PRO A 365 -16.40 -3.74 3.30
N ASN A 366 -17.30 -4.50 2.69
CA ASN A 366 -18.53 -4.00 2.05
C ASN A 366 -18.31 -3.14 0.80
N ARG A 367 -17.08 -3.04 0.28
CA ARG A 367 -16.86 -2.42 -1.02
C ARG A 367 -17.27 -3.38 -2.12
N GLU A 368 -17.97 -2.83 -3.09
CA GLU A 368 -18.29 -3.55 -4.30
C GLU A 368 -16.99 -3.90 -5.05
N LEU A 369 -16.86 -5.16 -5.48
CA LEU A 369 -15.72 -5.59 -6.28
C LEU A 369 -16.08 -5.52 -7.76
N ILE A 370 -15.40 -4.64 -8.51
CA ILE A 370 -15.50 -4.58 -9.96
C ILE A 370 -14.24 -5.20 -10.56
N VAL A 371 -14.40 -6.21 -11.41
CA VAL A 371 -13.28 -6.87 -12.09
C VAL A 371 -13.17 -6.36 -13.52
N TYR A 372 -12.01 -5.79 -13.86
CA TYR A 372 -11.66 -5.38 -15.21
C TYR A 372 -10.81 -6.45 -15.87
N VAL A 373 -11.31 -7.05 -16.95
CA VAL A 373 -10.52 -7.95 -17.79
C VAL A 373 -9.85 -7.13 -18.87
N VAL A 374 -8.52 -7.11 -18.88
CA VAL A 374 -7.74 -6.23 -19.76
C VAL A 374 -6.98 -7.05 -20.78
N GLU A 375 -7.00 -6.61 -22.03
CA GLU A 375 -6.14 -7.17 -23.07
C GLU A 375 -4.70 -6.69 -22.83
N ASP A 376 -3.73 -7.60 -22.75
CA ASP A 376 -2.29 -7.28 -22.60
C ASP A 376 -1.68 -6.62 -23.86
N ALA A 377 -2.47 -5.91 -24.66
CA ALA A 377 -1.99 -5.31 -25.91
C ALA A 377 -1.24 -4.02 -25.59
N ASP A 378 0.08 -4.08 -25.64
CA ASP A 378 0.98 -2.96 -25.31
C ASP A 378 0.82 -1.71 -26.20
N HIS A 379 0.05 -1.73 -27.29
CA HIS A 379 0.21 -0.73 -28.36
C HIS A 379 -1.05 -0.24 -29.08
N LYS A 380 -2.25 -0.67 -28.70
CA LYS A 380 -3.49 -0.17 -29.33
C LYS A 380 -4.29 0.54 -28.26
N GLY A 381 -4.37 1.86 -28.36
CA GLY A 381 -5.04 2.68 -27.35
C GLY A 381 -6.45 2.19 -27.04
N ILE A 382 -6.91 2.49 -25.83
CA ILE A 382 -8.20 2.00 -25.32
C ILE A 382 -9.33 2.57 -26.20
N PRO A 383 -10.20 1.73 -26.80
CA PRO A 383 -11.32 2.21 -27.61
C PRO A 383 -12.21 3.19 -26.83
N LEU A 384 -12.74 4.23 -27.49
CA LEU A 384 -13.56 5.26 -26.83
C LEU A 384 -14.76 4.66 -26.04
N GLU A 385 -15.40 3.63 -26.59
CA GLU A 385 -16.48 2.88 -25.91
C GLU A 385 -16.03 2.34 -24.54
N VAL A 386 -14.83 1.77 -24.50
CA VAL A 386 -14.22 1.22 -23.28
C VAL A 386 -13.86 2.34 -22.29
N GLN A 387 -13.38 3.49 -22.80
CA GLN A 387 -13.13 4.67 -21.96
C GLN A 387 -14.41 5.20 -21.31
N ASN A 388 -15.53 5.22 -22.05
CA ASN A 388 -16.82 5.66 -21.53
C ASN A 388 -17.32 4.71 -20.44
N ILE A 389 -17.20 3.38 -20.63
CA ILE A 389 -17.57 2.40 -19.59
C ILE A 389 -16.73 2.60 -18.32
N LEU A 390 -15.43 2.83 -18.46
CA LEU A 390 -14.55 3.14 -17.33
C LEU A 390 -14.97 4.44 -16.63
N HIS A 391 -15.24 5.49 -17.40
CA HIS A 391 -15.70 6.78 -16.87
C HIS A 391 -17.00 6.63 -16.08
N ASP A 392 -17.99 5.95 -16.65
CA ASP A 392 -19.29 5.69 -16.00
C ASP A 392 -19.12 4.86 -14.73
N SER A 393 -18.28 3.82 -14.78
CA SER A 393 -17.94 3.02 -13.60
C SER A 393 -17.30 3.89 -12.51
N LEU A 394 -16.41 4.81 -12.87
CA LEU A 394 -15.73 5.71 -11.93
C LEU A 394 -16.66 6.80 -11.36
N GLN A 395 -17.84 7.04 -11.95
CA GLN A 395 -18.86 7.92 -11.35
C GLN A 395 -19.62 7.24 -10.21
N ARG A 396 -19.55 5.91 -10.10
CA ARG A 396 -20.22 5.15 -9.02
C ARG A 396 -19.60 5.47 -7.65
N ASP A 397 -20.37 5.21 -6.60
CA ASP A 397 -19.88 5.26 -5.22
C ASP A 397 -18.73 4.27 -5.00
N ASP A 398 -17.96 4.47 -3.93
CA ASP A 398 -16.66 3.82 -3.72
C ASP A 398 -16.73 2.29 -3.83
N PHE A 399 -15.95 1.75 -4.78
CA PHE A 399 -15.79 0.34 -5.14
C PHE A 399 -14.29 0.02 -5.25
N TYR A 400 -13.93 -1.26 -5.17
CA TYR A 400 -12.55 -1.70 -5.36
C TYR A 400 -12.34 -2.24 -6.79
N PRO A 401 -11.46 -1.63 -7.60
CA PRO A 401 -11.15 -2.08 -8.94
C PRO A 401 -10.11 -3.21 -8.89
N TYR A 402 -10.41 -4.34 -9.53
CA TYR A 402 -9.47 -5.44 -9.66
C TYR A 402 -9.20 -5.76 -11.12
N PHE A 403 -7.94 -5.69 -11.55
CA PHE A 403 -7.56 -5.91 -12.93
C PHE A 403 -7.03 -7.34 -13.13
N ILE A 404 -7.59 -8.04 -14.12
CA ILE A 404 -7.15 -9.36 -14.56
C ILE A 404 -6.65 -9.23 -16.00
N SER A 405 -5.40 -9.65 -16.22
CA SER A 405 -4.89 -9.84 -17.58
C SER A 405 -5.68 -10.94 -18.28
N LEU A 406 -6.08 -10.70 -19.54
CA LEU A 406 -6.71 -11.71 -20.38
C LEU A 406 -5.87 -13.00 -20.47
N LYS A 407 -4.53 -12.89 -20.42
CA LYS A 407 -3.63 -14.05 -20.44
C LYS A 407 -3.76 -14.91 -19.18
N ASN A 408 -4.30 -14.37 -18.10
CA ASN A 408 -4.44 -15.05 -16.82
C ASN A 408 -5.86 -15.50 -16.54
N LEU A 409 -6.89 -14.82 -17.07
CA LEU A 409 -8.33 -15.02 -16.78
C LEU A 409 -8.81 -16.46 -16.54
N PHE A 410 -8.29 -17.45 -17.27
CA PHE A 410 -8.69 -18.86 -17.17
C PHE A 410 -7.59 -19.81 -16.63
N LYS A 411 -6.47 -19.28 -16.15
CA LYS A 411 -5.34 -20.04 -15.62
C LYS A 411 -5.41 -20.23 -14.10
N SER A 412 -6.17 -19.38 -13.42
CA SER A 412 -6.21 -19.31 -11.96
C SER A 412 -7.61 -19.59 -11.43
N LYS A 413 -7.74 -20.59 -10.54
CA LYS A 413 -8.99 -20.83 -9.80
C LYS A 413 -9.42 -19.59 -8.99
N VAL A 414 -8.46 -18.83 -8.48
CA VAL A 414 -8.70 -17.60 -7.71
C VAL A 414 -9.27 -16.47 -8.59
N GLU A 415 -8.74 -16.28 -9.80
CA GLU A 415 -9.31 -15.30 -10.75
C GLU A 415 -10.73 -15.70 -11.17
N LEU A 416 -10.99 -16.99 -11.37
CA LEU A 416 -12.35 -17.49 -11.61
C LEU A 416 -13.28 -17.20 -10.43
N GLU A 417 -12.81 -17.43 -9.20
CA GLU A 417 -13.58 -17.12 -7.99
C GLU A 417 -13.90 -15.62 -7.91
N LEU A 418 -12.91 -14.76 -8.19
CA LEU A 418 -13.10 -13.31 -8.24
C LEU A 418 -14.19 -12.91 -9.22
N LEU A 419 -14.14 -13.44 -10.45
CA LEU A 419 -15.15 -13.15 -11.48
C LEU A 419 -16.56 -13.54 -11.01
N THR A 420 -16.70 -14.70 -10.36
CA THR A 420 -18.02 -15.14 -9.85
C THR A 420 -18.54 -14.28 -8.70
N ARG A 421 -17.64 -13.69 -7.89
CA ARG A 421 -17.98 -12.82 -6.76
C ARG A 421 -18.13 -11.35 -7.13
N ALA A 422 -17.50 -10.90 -8.22
CA ALA A 422 -17.47 -9.51 -8.64
C ALA A 422 -18.85 -9.03 -9.05
N SER A 423 -19.39 -8.01 -8.39
CA SER A 423 -20.70 -7.45 -8.76
C SER A 423 -20.81 -7.09 -10.24
N GLN A 424 -19.71 -6.67 -10.85
CA GLN A 424 -19.58 -6.32 -12.24
C GLN A 424 -18.25 -6.84 -12.80
N VAL A 425 -18.28 -7.34 -14.02
CA VAL A 425 -17.11 -7.69 -14.83
C VAL A 425 -17.11 -6.81 -16.07
N VAL A 426 -16.03 -6.06 -16.28
CA VAL A 426 -15.88 -5.14 -17.40
C VAL A 426 -14.81 -5.65 -18.35
N LEU A 427 -15.15 -5.87 -19.60
CA LEU A 427 -14.27 -6.43 -20.63
C LEU A 427 -13.61 -5.30 -21.43
N LEU A 428 -12.40 -4.91 -21.01
CA LEU A 428 -11.56 -3.93 -21.70
C LEU A 428 -10.78 -4.61 -22.85
N LEU A 429 -11.52 -5.18 -23.80
CA LEU A 429 -11.00 -6.07 -24.86
C LEU A 429 -11.37 -5.53 -26.25
N THR A 430 -10.58 -5.86 -27.27
CA THR A 430 -10.99 -5.69 -28.67
C THR A 430 -12.29 -6.45 -28.96
N LYS A 431 -13.09 -5.96 -29.91
CA LYS A 431 -14.46 -6.46 -30.16
C LYS A 431 -14.52 -7.98 -30.36
N ASP A 432 -13.66 -8.53 -31.21
CA ASP A 432 -13.65 -9.96 -31.54
C ASP A 432 -13.32 -10.82 -30.31
N ILE A 433 -12.37 -10.37 -29.49
CA ILE A 433 -11.96 -11.05 -28.26
C ILE A 433 -13.03 -10.90 -27.19
N ARG A 434 -13.70 -9.74 -27.12
CA ARG A 434 -14.77 -9.46 -26.18
C ARG A 434 -15.94 -10.41 -26.34
N GLU A 435 -16.45 -10.63 -27.56
CA GLU A 435 -17.58 -11.53 -27.81
C GLU A 435 -17.27 -12.98 -27.42
N SER A 436 -16.08 -13.48 -27.80
CA SER A 436 -15.59 -14.80 -27.42
C SER A 436 -15.43 -14.96 -25.90
N THR A 437 -14.86 -13.94 -25.25
CA THR A 437 -14.63 -13.94 -23.79
C THR A 437 -15.94 -13.87 -23.03
N MET A 438 -16.87 -13.01 -23.47
CA MET A 438 -18.22 -12.89 -22.89
C MET A 438 -18.96 -14.22 -22.95
N THR A 439 -18.93 -14.91 -24.09
CA THR A 439 -19.52 -16.25 -24.26
C THR A 439 -18.91 -17.24 -23.26
N LYS A 440 -17.59 -17.24 -23.07
CA LYS A 440 -16.93 -18.10 -22.07
C LYS A 440 -17.35 -17.75 -20.64
N LEU A 441 -17.37 -16.47 -20.28
CA LEU A 441 -17.74 -16.03 -18.94
C LEU A 441 -19.20 -16.35 -18.60
N VAL A 442 -20.12 -16.08 -19.52
CA VAL A 442 -21.56 -16.31 -19.31
C VAL A 442 -21.88 -17.81 -19.39
N ASP A 443 -21.48 -18.47 -20.47
CA ASP A 443 -21.93 -19.84 -20.74
C ASP A 443 -21.13 -20.89 -19.95
N HIS A 444 -19.83 -20.66 -19.69
CA HIS A 444 -18.98 -21.66 -19.04
C HIS A 444 -18.78 -21.38 -17.55
N LEU A 445 -18.69 -20.11 -17.13
CA LEU A 445 -18.56 -19.76 -15.71
C LEU A 445 -19.89 -19.42 -15.05
N GLY A 446 -20.99 -19.33 -15.81
CA GLY A 446 -22.32 -19.04 -15.29
C GLY A 446 -22.45 -17.61 -14.74
N ILE A 447 -21.61 -16.68 -15.18
CA ILE A 447 -21.69 -15.29 -14.74
C ILE A 447 -22.93 -14.65 -15.40
N PRO A 448 -23.85 -14.05 -14.64
CA PRO A 448 -25.03 -13.42 -15.20
C PRO A 448 -24.68 -12.40 -16.29
N LYS A 449 -25.36 -12.47 -17.44
CA LYS A 449 -25.06 -11.65 -18.62
C LYS A 449 -25.16 -10.15 -18.33
N ASP A 450 -26.06 -9.75 -17.44
CA ASP A 450 -26.26 -8.37 -16.98
C ASP A 450 -25.13 -7.84 -16.07
N ARG A 451 -24.24 -8.72 -15.60
CA ARG A 451 -23.02 -8.35 -14.85
C ARG A 451 -21.78 -8.21 -15.74
N VAL A 452 -21.84 -8.60 -17.01
CA VAL A 452 -20.71 -8.57 -17.94
C VAL A 452 -20.90 -7.44 -18.96
N HIS A 453 -20.02 -6.44 -18.93
CA HIS A 453 -20.11 -5.22 -19.75
C HIS A 453 -18.93 -5.08 -20.71
#